data_AF-A0A7C8KGS0-F1
#
_entry.id   AF-A0A7C8KGS0-F1
#
_cell.length_a   1.000
_cell.length_b   1.000
_cell.length_c   1.000
_cell.angle_alpha   90.00
_cell.angle_beta   90.00
_cell.angle_gamma   90.00
#
_symmetry.space_group_name_H-M   'P 1'
#
loop_
_entity.id
_entity.type
_entity.pdbx_description
1 polymer ?
#
loop_
_entity_poly.entity_id
_entity_poly.type
_entity_poly.pdbx_seq_one_letter_code
_entity_poly.pdbx_strand_id
1 'polypeptide(L)'
;MYLPTSTSAVIAFLSCASSIYGHALIADAYGNANDKVRSRGLGTTSWYNKGPYGTDLHPWQTEVSIFASSAIPCCHKPRKYQPQGCGLNLSLVWRKEIKPNAWLMLHGWHSPTIQNVFQAQRGYSLDVKEEVNKFVGTKMVAQVTAGGWLRMRVHQVNADGAGPFMCKLDHTGIGNAFGPLQNLKENIHGDKHSINLGTIHKGNLWITFVLPTDLRCTGTYGNMKNICLVRCENKAANGPFGSCVPVQQIVTNVPEPKPVPKPVVTPKPVVPVPVRPPTKEELSVALGGEVLPKTVTVYLKEQQKIPAEEKEVLAEAEKANEEAAKDDENVAMLDYY
;
A
#
# COMPACT_ATOMS: atom_id res chain seq x y z
N MET A 1 54.09 26.63 14.39
CA MET A 1 52.69 27.07 14.59
C MET A 1 51.79 26.03 13.91
N TYR A 2 51.39 25.00 14.65
CA TYR A 2 50.46 23.97 14.16
C TYR A 2 49.04 24.44 14.54
N LEU A 3 48.23 24.83 13.57
CA LEU A 3 46.81 25.08 13.78
C LEU A 3 46.12 23.73 14.01
N PRO A 4 45.39 23.53 15.13
CA PRO A 4 44.62 22.33 15.32
C PRO A 4 43.44 22.36 14.36
N THR A 5 43.44 21.49 13.36
CA THR A 5 42.25 21.22 12.56
C THR A 5 41.21 20.61 13.49
N SER A 6 40.25 21.43 13.92
CA SER A 6 39.12 21.03 14.74
C SER A 6 38.42 19.81 14.11
N THR A 7 38.41 18.71 14.85
CA THR A 7 37.73 17.45 14.52
C THR A 7 36.27 17.66 14.12
N SER A 8 35.63 18.72 14.62
CA SER A 8 34.26 19.10 14.29
C SER A 8 34.06 19.53 12.83
N ALA A 9 35.06 20.15 12.20
CA ALA A 9 34.96 20.55 10.80
C ALA A 9 35.07 19.34 9.84
N VAL A 10 35.85 18.33 10.21
CA VAL A 10 36.04 17.10 9.42
C VAL A 10 34.77 16.22 9.46
N ILE A 11 34.09 16.13 10.61
CA ILE A 11 32.82 15.40 10.75
C ILE A 11 31.70 16.07 9.94
N ALA A 12 31.63 17.42 9.96
CA ALA A 12 30.65 18.15 9.15
C ALA A 12 30.90 17.97 7.64
N PHE A 13 32.16 18.03 7.19
CA PHE A 13 32.51 17.81 5.78
C PHE A 13 32.22 16.37 5.30
N LEU A 14 32.50 15.34 6.12
CA LEU A 14 32.15 13.95 5.79
C LEU A 14 30.63 13.74 5.71
N SER A 15 29.84 14.37 6.60
CA SER A 15 28.37 14.32 6.57
C SER A 15 27.77 15.02 5.34
N CYS A 16 28.42 16.09 4.84
CA CYS A 16 28.01 16.81 3.65
C CYS A 16 28.50 16.14 2.35
N ALA A 17 29.63 15.44 2.37
CA ALA A 17 30.10 14.69 1.21
C ALA A 17 29.27 13.41 1.00
N SER A 18 28.86 12.73 2.08
CA SER A 18 28.00 11.55 2.00
C SER A 18 26.55 11.87 1.56
N SER A 19 26.06 13.08 1.80
CA SER A 19 24.68 13.49 1.48
C SER A 19 24.43 13.77 -0.01
N ILE A 20 25.51 13.81 -0.79
CA ILE A 20 25.50 14.06 -2.23
C ILE A 20 25.33 12.76 -3.02
N TYR A 21 25.59 11.64 -2.36
CA TYR A 21 25.52 10.31 -2.92
C TYR A 21 24.23 9.63 -2.48
N GLY A 22 23.64 8.82 -3.35
CA GLY A 22 22.42 8.07 -3.05
C GLY A 22 22.57 7.23 -1.79
N HIS A 23 21.45 6.88 -1.18
CA HIS A 23 21.42 6.17 0.10
C HIS A 23 20.83 4.76 -0.07
N ALA A 24 19.58 4.67 -0.53
CA ALA A 24 18.90 3.41 -0.79
C ALA A 24 18.05 3.48 -2.05
N LEU A 25 18.15 2.47 -2.90
CA LEU A 25 17.36 2.36 -4.12
C LEU A 25 16.78 0.97 -4.27
N ILE A 26 15.54 0.85 -4.74
CA ILE A 26 14.98 -0.45 -5.14
C ILE A 26 15.49 -0.77 -6.55
N ALA A 27 16.57 -1.54 -6.62
CA ALA A 27 17.26 -1.85 -7.87
C ALA A 27 16.63 -3.03 -8.62
N ASP A 28 15.76 -3.79 -7.96
CA ASP A 28 15.05 -4.92 -8.54
C ASP A 28 13.78 -5.23 -7.73
N ALA A 29 12.74 -5.72 -8.39
CA ALA A 29 11.48 -6.08 -7.78
C ALA A 29 10.74 -7.12 -8.61
N TYR A 30 10.04 -8.03 -7.95
CA TYR A 30 9.18 -9.02 -8.59
C TYR A 30 8.06 -9.45 -7.66
N GLY A 31 6.94 -9.85 -8.24
CA GLY A 31 5.76 -10.24 -7.50
C GLY A 31 5.46 -11.73 -7.60
N ASN A 32 4.55 -12.18 -6.75
CA ASN A 32 4.15 -13.58 -6.66
C ASN A 32 3.37 -14.10 -7.88
N ALA A 33 2.76 -13.23 -8.69
CA ALA A 33 1.98 -13.68 -9.84
C ALA A 33 2.88 -14.13 -11.00
N ASN A 34 4.03 -13.49 -11.16
CA ASN A 34 5.04 -13.85 -12.14
C ASN A 34 6.41 -13.27 -11.72
N ASP A 35 7.30 -14.12 -11.23
CA ASP A 35 8.63 -13.73 -10.75
C ASP A 35 9.63 -13.38 -11.86
N LYS A 36 9.32 -13.76 -13.09
CA LYS A 36 10.11 -13.49 -14.30
C LYS A 36 9.90 -12.06 -14.80
N VAL A 37 8.78 -11.42 -14.48
CA VAL A 37 8.52 -10.01 -14.86
C VAL A 37 9.08 -9.11 -13.77
N ARG A 38 10.22 -8.49 -14.08
CA ARG A 38 10.95 -7.62 -13.14
C ARG A 38 10.43 -6.19 -13.17
N SER A 39 10.66 -5.47 -12.08
CA SER A 39 10.50 -4.02 -11.97
C SER A 39 11.65 -3.43 -11.15
N ARG A 40 11.60 -2.12 -10.93
CA ARG A 40 12.60 -1.32 -10.20
C ARG A 40 11.91 -0.07 -9.62
N GLY A 41 12.64 0.71 -8.84
CA GLY A 41 12.20 2.01 -8.38
C GLY A 41 11.98 3.01 -9.53
N LEU A 42 10.91 3.81 -9.48
CA LEU A 42 10.73 4.94 -10.40
C LEU A 42 11.92 5.92 -10.27
N GLY A 43 12.31 6.57 -11.36
CA GLY A 43 13.47 7.44 -11.42
C GLY A 43 14.79 6.74 -11.72
N THR A 44 14.83 5.40 -11.80
CA THR A 44 15.99 4.66 -12.31
C THR A 44 16.06 4.74 -13.83
N THR A 45 17.25 4.99 -14.37
CA THR A 45 17.44 5.09 -15.82
C THR A 45 17.78 3.75 -16.46
N SER A 46 17.46 3.61 -17.75
CA SER A 46 17.61 2.37 -18.53
C SER A 46 19.05 2.06 -18.94
N TRP A 47 19.96 3.04 -18.92
CA TRP A 47 21.37 2.82 -19.30
C TRP A 47 22.14 1.98 -18.27
N TYR A 48 21.62 1.81 -17.05
CA TYR A 48 22.19 0.86 -16.11
C TYR A 48 21.65 -0.56 -16.33
N ASN A 49 22.26 -1.21 -17.31
CA ASN A 49 21.98 -2.58 -17.72
C ASN A 49 23.04 -3.60 -17.26
N LYS A 50 23.88 -3.28 -16.25
CA LYS A 50 24.87 -4.23 -15.69
C LYS A 50 24.25 -5.37 -14.84
N GLY A 51 22.99 -5.71 -15.10
CA GLY A 51 22.26 -6.75 -14.37
C GLY A 51 21.89 -6.37 -12.93
N PRO A 52 21.05 -7.17 -12.27
CA PRO A 52 20.55 -6.92 -10.92
C PRO A 52 21.59 -7.24 -9.84
N TYR A 53 22.90 -7.21 -10.13
CA TYR A 53 23.94 -7.62 -9.17
C TYR A 53 25.17 -6.69 -9.17
N GLY A 54 25.14 -5.57 -9.90
CA GLY A 54 26.24 -4.60 -9.87
C GLY A 54 26.48 -4.05 -8.47
N THR A 55 27.74 -4.03 -8.06
CA THR A 55 28.25 -3.37 -6.83
C THR A 55 28.76 -1.95 -7.12
N ASP A 56 28.65 -1.48 -8.37
CA ASP A 56 29.18 -0.19 -8.82
C ASP A 56 28.41 0.96 -8.17
N LEU A 57 29.14 1.93 -7.61
CA LEU A 57 28.63 3.15 -6.97
C LEU A 57 27.79 4.03 -7.93
N HIS A 58 28.01 3.93 -9.24
CA HIS A 58 27.28 4.71 -10.26
C HIS A 58 26.50 3.79 -11.21
N PRO A 59 25.28 4.20 -11.62
CA PRO A 59 24.62 5.49 -11.47
C PRO A 59 23.66 5.58 -10.26
N TRP A 60 23.66 4.58 -9.38
CA TRP A 60 22.71 4.47 -8.26
C TRP A 60 22.76 5.61 -7.24
N GLN A 61 23.74 6.51 -7.34
CA GLN A 61 23.85 7.66 -6.46
C GLN A 61 22.88 8.80 -6.79
N THR A 62 22.57 9.05 -8.07
CA THR A 62 21.73 10.21 -8.44
C THR A 62 20.25 9.88 -8.57
N GLU A 63 19.92 8.59 -8.56
CA GLU A 63 18.59 8.06 -8.85
C GLU A 63 17.78 7.70 -7.60
N VAL A 64 18.42 7.70 -6.43
CA VAL A 64 17.77 7.43 -5.15
C VAL A 64 16.63 8.40 -4.92
N SER A 65 15.42 7.87 -4.78
CA SER A 65 14.26 8.65 -4.40
C SER A 65 14.39 9.08 -2.95
N ILE A 66 14.10 10.35 -2.72
CA ILE A 66 14.11 10.96 -1.39
C ILE A 66 12.73 11.55 -1.16
N PHE A 67 12.09 11.12 -0.07
CA PHE A 67 10.73 11.51 0.25
C PHE A 67 10.66 12.70 1.21
N ALA A 68 11.62 13.62 1.08
CA ALA A 68 11.62 14.88 1.81
C ALA A 68 12.25 15.98 0.94
N SER A 69 11.87 17.24 1.16
CA SER A 69 12.50 18.38 0.51
C SER A 69 13.66 18.93 1.35
N SER A 70 14.76 19.43 0.80
CA SER A 70 15.26 19.44 -0.59
C SER A 70 15.97 18.14 -0.96
N ALA A 71 16.66 18.05 -2.10
CA ALA A 71 17.34 16.80 -2.49
C ALA A 71 18.53 16.50 -1.56
N ILE A 72 19.30 17.53 -1.21
CA ILE A 72 20.43 17.43 -0.30
C ILE A 72 20.10 18.23 0.97
N PRO A 73 20.25 17.66 2.18
CA PRO A 73 20.08 18.41 3.41
C PRO A 73 21.06 19.59 3.44
N CYS A 74 20.58 20.77 3.82
CA CYS A 74 21.45 21.92 4.10
C CYS A 74 21.37 22.31 5.55
N CYS A 75 22.51 22.75 6.06
CA CYS A 75 22.73 23.14 7.44
C CYS A 75 21.66 24.15 7.89
N HIS A 76 20.84 23.73 8.86
CA HIS A 76 19.79 24.48 9.56
C HIS A 76 18.43 24.62 8.87
N LYS A 77 18.20 24.10 7.66
CA LYS A 77 16.84 24.11 7.07
C LYS A 77 16.14 22.78 7.33
N PRO A 78 15.03 22.78 8.09
CA PRO A 78 14.30 21.54 8.32
C PRO A 78 13.73 21.02 7.01
N ARG A 79 13.88 19.72 6.80
CA ARG A 79 13.34 19.04 5.64
C ARG A 79 11.88 18.71 5.86
N LYS A 80 11.06 18.87 4.81
CA LYS A 80 9.63 18.54 4.87
C LYS A 80 9.42 17.18 4.26
N TYR A 81 8.94 16.22 5.06
CA TYR A 81 8.51 14.92 4.56
C TYR A 81 7.36 15.07 3.55
N GLN A 82 7.40 14.27 2.50
CA GLN A 82 6.39 14.23 1.43
C GLN A 82 5.54 12.98 1.61
N PRO A 83 4.34 13.05 2.21
CA PRO A 83 3.51 11.86 2.45
C PRO A 83 2.93 11.25 1.17
N GLN A 84 2.88 12.02 0.09
CA GLN A 84 2.44 11.59 -1.23
C GLN A 84 3.59 11.76 -2.24
N GLY A 85 3.38 11.27 -3.45
CA GLY A 85 4.34 11.29 -4.54
C GLY A 85 5.42 10.22 -4.41
N CYS A 86 6.27 10.18 -5.43
CA CYS A 86 7.39 9.25 -5.54
C CYS A 86 8.74 9.89 -5.24
N GLY A 87 8.71 10.99 -4.50
CA GLY A 87 9.91 11.72 -4.07
C GLY A 87 10.60 12.41 -5.23
N LEU A 88 11.78 12.95 -4.94
CA LEU A 88 12.69 13.50 -5.94
C LEU A 88 14.03 12.77 -5.89
N ASN A 89 14.85 12.96 -6.91
CA ASN A 89 16.22 12.48 -6.93
C ASN A 89 17.15 13.54 -7.56
N LEU A 90 18.46 13.37 -7.43
CA LEU A 90 19.44 14.32 -7.94
C LEU A 90 19.40 14.39 -9.46
N SER A 91 19.13 13.27 -10.14
CA SER A 91 18.95 13.23 -11.60
C SER A 91 17.81 14.14 -12.07
N LEU A 92 16.70 14.24 -11.33
CA LEU A 92 15.59 15.13 -11.63
C LEU A 92 16.00 16.60 -11.50
N VAL A 93 16.63 16.97 -10.38
CA VAL A 93 17.10 18.34 -10.15
C VAL A 93 18.13 18.73 -11.20
N TRP A 94 19.08 17.83 -11.52
CA TRP A 94 20.07 18.03 -12.56
C TRP A 94 19.43 18.30 -13.92
N ARG A 95 18.45 17.47 -14.33
CA ARG A 95 17.75 17.65 -15.61
C ARG A 95 16.95 18.94 -15.70
N LYS A 96 16.35 19.39 -14.58
CA LYS A 96 15.50 20.59 -14.55
C LYS A 96 16.27 21.89 -14.42
N GLU A 97 17.36 21.89 -13.65
CA GLU A 97 18.05 23.12 -13.26
C GLU A 97 19.44 23.25 -13.90
N ILE A 98 20.25 22.20 -13.82
CA ILE A 98 21.67 22.28 -14.16
C ILE A 98 21.89 22.06 -15.65
N LYS A 99 21.38 20.95 -16.20
CA LYS A 99 21.52 20.58 -17.61
C LYS A 99 21.10 21.68 -18.61
N PRO A 100 19.96 22.38 -18.43
CA PRO A 100 19.56 23.44 -19.37
C PRO A 100 20.34 24.76 -19.20
N ASN A 101 21.15 24.90 -18.13
CA ASN A 101 21.87 26.12 -17.83
C ASN A 101 23.37 25.94 -18.09
N ALA A 102 23.85 26.51 -19.20
CA ALA A 102 25.25 26.41 -19.62
C ALA A 102 26.24 26.92 -18.56
N TRP A 103 25.88 27.95 -17.80
CA TRP A 103 26.73 28.47 -16.73
C TRP A 103 26.84 27.47 -15.56
N LEU A 104 25.72 26.87 -15.14
CA LEU A 104 25.75 25.82 -14.11
C LEU A 104 26.55 24.60 -14.57
N MET A 105 26.47 24.23 -15.84
CA MET A 105 27.23 23.10 -16.41
C MET A 105 28.76 23.27 -16.36
N LEU A 106 29.27 24.51 -16.21
CA LEU A 106 30.71 24.77 -16.05
C LEU A 106 31.21 24.49 -14.63
N HIS A 107 30.30 24.35 -13.67
CA HIS A 107 30.65 24.13 -12.28
C HIS A 107 30.75 22.64 -11.93
N GLY A 108 31.76 22.30 -11.12
CA GLY A 108 31.88 20.96 -10.54
C GLY A 108 30.73 20.63 -9.59
N TRP A 109 30.41 19.34 -9.46
CA TRP A 109 29.31 18.84 -8.65
C TRP A 109 29.38 19.26 -7.17
N HIS A 110 30.58 19.37 -6.61
CA HIS A 110 30.82 19.80 -5.23
C HIS A 110 30.95 21.32 -5.06
N SER A 111 30.81 22.10 -6.14
CA SER A 111 30.88 23.56 -6.03
C SER A 111 29.71 24.10 -5.19
N PRO A 112 29.91 25.19 -4.40
CA PRO A 112 28.83 25.80 -3.65
C PRO A 112 27.62 26.17 -4.51
N THR A 113 27.87 26.59 -5.75
CA THR A 113 26.82 26.89 -6.75
C THR A 113 25.91 25.69 -6.98
N ILE A 114 26.47 24.53 -7.32
CA ILE A 114 25.70 23.31 -7.61
C ILE A 114 25.05 22.76 -6.33
N GLN A 115 25.75 22.82 -5.20
CA GLN A 115 25.19 22.42 -3.91
C GLN A 115 23.97 23.25 -3.54
N ASN A 116 24.01 24.57 -3.73
CA ASN A 116 22.86 25.44 -3.49
C ASN A 116 21.65 25.06 -4.37
N VAL A 117 21.87 24.60 -5.60
CA VAL A 117 20.79 24.11 -6.46
C VAL A 117 20.13 22.87 -5.84
N PHE A 118 20.89 21.86 -5.42
CA PHE A 118 20.33 20.66 -4.81
C PHE A 118 19.70 20.88 -3.43
N GLN A 119 20.20 21.86 -2.69
CA GLN A 119 19.75 22.20 -1.34
C GLN A 119 18.49 23.07 -1.31
N ALA A 120 18.07 23.67 -2.43
CA ALA A 120 16.89 24.51 -2.45
C ALA A 120 15.57 23.69 -2.57
N GLN A 121 14.58 24.07 -1.76
CA GLN A 121 13.27 23.40 -1.68
C GLN A 121 12.35 23.87 -2.82
N ARG A 122 12.50 23.29 -4.01
CA ARG A 122 11.72 23.66 -5.21
C ARG A 122 10.36 22.95 -5.38
N GLY A 123 9.97 22.12 -4.42
CA GLY A 123 8.73 21.33 -4.52
C GLY A 123 8.75 20.27 -5.64
N TYR A 124 9.94 19.89 -6.12
CA TYR A 124 10.06 18.87 -7.15
C TYR A 124 9.67 17.49 -6.64
N SER A 125 9.08 16.72 -7.54
CA SER A 125 8.81 15.29 -7.42
C SER A 125 8.96 14.67 -8.81
N LEU A 126 9.27 13.38 -8.86
CA LEU A 126 9.17 12.58 -10.08
C LEU A 126 7.76 12.68 -10.67
N ASP A 127 7.68 12.82 -11.98
CA ASP A 127 6.41 12.72 -12.72
C ASP A 127 6.05 11.24 -12.79
N VAL A 128 5.11 10.83 -11.96
CA VAL A 128 4.67 9.43 -11.87
C VAL A 128 4.17 8.92 -13.21
N LYS A 129 3.46 9.75 -13.99
CA LYS A 129 2.91 9.32 -15.26
C LYS A 129 4.00 9.10 -16.29
N GLU A 130 4.98 10.01 -16.37
CA GLU A 130 6.13 9.84 -17.24
C GLU A 130 6.93 8.59 -16.85
N GLU A 131 7.22 8.41 -15.56
CA GLU A 131 8.04 7.31 -15.06
C GLU A 131 7.35 5.95 -15.24
N VAL A 132 6.07 5.81 -14.90
CA VAL A 132 5.35 4.53 -15.09
C VAL A 132 5.22 4.18 -16.57
N ASN A 133 5.01 5.15 -17.47
CA ASN A 133 4.97 4.89 -18.90
C ASN A 133 6.30 4.34 -19.45
N LYS A 134 7.46 4.74 -18.88
CA LYS A 134 8.75 4.13 -19.25
C LYS A 134 8.77 2.65 -18.92
N PHE A 135 8.27 2.27 -17.74
CA PHE A 135 8.23 0.89 -17.27
C PHE A 135 7.23 0.05 -18.06
N VAL A 136 6.06 0.61 -18.42
CA VAL A 136 5.11 -0.05 -19.31
C VAL A 136 5.72 -0.28 -20.69
N GLY A 137 6.39 0.74 -21.26
CA GLY A 137 7.04 0.64 -22.58
C GLY A 137 8.14 -0.42 -22.64
N THR A 138 8.84 -0.67 -21.53
CA THR A 138 9.88 -1.71 -21.42
C THR A 138 9.37 -3.03 -20.82
N LYS A 139 8.07 -3.16 -20.54
CA LYS A 139 7.44 -4.32 -19.88
C LYS A 139 8.07 -4.67 -18.52
N MET A 140 8.56 -3.67 -17.80
CA MET A 140 9.20 -3.81 -16.48
C MET A 140 8.24 -3.51 -15.32
N VAL A 141 7.02 -4.05 -15.33
CA VAL A 141 6.02 -3.82 -14.27
C VAL A 141 5.77 -5.12 -13.54
N ALA A 142 6.13 -5.17 -12.25
CA ALA A 142 6.08 -6.42 -11.48
C ALA A 142 4.63 -6.90 -11.32
N GLN A 143 4.42 -8.20 -11.47
CA GLN A 143 3.07 -8.78 -11.48
C GLN A 143 2.74 -9.43 -10.14
N VAL A 144 1.64 -9.01 -9.53
CA VAL A 144 1.23 -9.40 -8.17
C VAL A 144 -0.23 -9.85 -8.13
N THR A 145 -0.64 -10.59 -7.09
CA THR A 145 -2.05 -10.87 -6.81
C THR A 145 -2.51 -10.19 -5.52
N ALA A 146 -3.82 -10.08 -5.33
CA ALA A 146 -4.38 -9.73 -4.03
C ALA A 146 -3.98 -10.78 -2.98
N GLY A 147 -3.60 -10.34 -1.77
CA GLY A 147 -3.07 -11.20 -0.70
C GLY A 147 -1.68 -11.79 -1.00
N GLY A 148 -1.09 -11.45 -2.15
CA GLY A 148 0.20 -11.93 -2.60
C GLY A 148 1.36 -11.18 -1.95
N TRP A 149 2.50 -11.15 -2.63
CA TRP A 149 3.68 -10.45 -2.15
C TRP A 149 4.46 -9.79 -3.27
N LEU A 150 5.16 -8.72 -2.91
CA LEU A 150 6.14 -8.02 -3.72
C LEU A 150 7.50 -8.10 -3.01
N ARG A 151 8.49 -8.72 -3.66
CA ARG A 151 9.84 -8.85 -3.14
C ARG A 151 10.76 -7.90 -3.89
N MET A 152 11.52 -7.10 -3.15
CA MET A 152 12.29 -5.97 -3.66
C MET A 152 13.72 -6.05 -3.15
N ARG A 153 14.69 -5.84 -4.03
CA ARG A 153 16.10 -5.77 -3.68
C ARG A 153 16.49 -4.32 -3.49
N VAL A 154 16.96 -4.00 -2.30
CA VAL A 154 17.51 -2.68 -2.00
C VAL A 154 18.99 -2.68 -2.32
N HIS A 155 19.43 -1.72 -3.10
CA HIS A 155 20.84 -1.38 -3.22
C HIS A 155 21.15 -0.29 -2.19
N GLN A 156 21.86 -0.66 -1.13
CA GLN A 156 22.35 0.26 -0.12
C GLN A 156 23.69 0.84 -0.57
N VAL A 157 23.71 2.16 -0.76
CA VAL A 157 24.89 2.92 -1.20
C VAL A 157 25.65 3.50 0.00
N ASN A 158 24.92 4.02 0.98
CA ASN A 158 25.48 4.66 2.18
C ASN A 158 24.92 4.04 3.47
N ALA A 159 25.52 4.40 4.61
CA ALA A 159 25.20 3.82 5.92
C ALA A 159 23.71 3.96 6.28
N ASP A 160 23.12 5.13 6.08
CA ASP A 160 21.72 5.48 6.34
C ASP A 160 20.75 5.05 5.22
N GLY A 161 21.22 4.24 4.27
CA GLY A 161 20.40 3.56 3.27
C GLY A 161 19.90 2.17 3.70
N ALA A 162 20.16 1.76 4.94
CA ALA A 162 19.72 0.45 5.43
C ALA A 162 18.22 0.45 5.79
N GLY A 163 17.74 -0.67 6.31
CA GLY A 163 16.41 -0.79 6.90
C GLY A 163 16.40 -0.43 8.40
N PRO A 164 15.27 -0.55 9.10
CA PRO A 164 14.03 -1.15 8.60
C PRO A 164 13.28 -0.22 7.65
N PHE A 165 12.82 -0.78 6.53
CA PHE A 165 11.87 -0.13 5.62
C PHE A 165 10.43 -0.36 6.09
N MET A 166 9.54 0.54 5.68
CA MET A 166 8.09 0.36 5.70
C MET A 166 7.56 0.69 4.30
N CYS A 167 6.43 0.10 3.92
CA CYS A 167 5.82 0.37 2.62
C CYS A 167 4.38 0.85 2.75
N LYS A 168 3.92 1.64 1.77
CA LYS A 168 2.54 2.07 1.61
C LYS A 168 2.11 1.88 0.17
N LEU A 169 0.81 1.74 -0.04
CA LEU A 169 0.22 1.38 -1.32
C LEU A 169 -0.69 2.51 -1.79
N ASP A 170 -0.58 2.85 -3.08
CA ASP A 170 -1.56 3.66 -3.80
C ASP A 170 -2.27 2.76 -4.83
N HIS A 171 -3.56 2.52 -4.56
CA HIS A 171 -4.45 1.71 -5.40
C HIS A 171 -4.73 2.32 -6.77
N THR A 172 -4.63 3.65 -6.89
CA THR A 172 -4.90 4.38 -8.13
C THR A 172 -3.73 4.38 -9.10
N GLY A 173 -2.52 4.09 -8.59
CA GLY A 173 -1.29 4.12 -9.36
C GLY A 173 -0.79 5.52 -9.72
N ILE A 174 -1.48 6.60 -9.32
CA ILE A 174 -1.12 7.99 -9.69
C ILE A 174 -0.07 8.61 -8.77
N GLY A 175 0.17 8.01 -7.61
CA GLY A 175 1.15 8.42 -6.61
C GLY A 175 0.66 9.53 -5.67
N ASN A 176 -0.63 9.85 -5.65
CA ASN A 176 -1.20 10.90 -4.78
C ASN A 176 -2.21 10.37 -3.76
N ALA A 177 -2.44 9.05 -3.73
CA ALA A 177 -3.40 8.41 -2.82
C ALA A 177 -2.77 7.23 -2.06
N PHE A 178 -1.51 7.39 -1.61
CA PHE A 178 -0.87 6.42 -0.73
C PHE A 178 -1.58 6.36 0.62
N GLY A 179 -1.93 5.15 1.03
CA GLY A 179 -2.45 4.85 2.36
C GLY A 179 -1.38 4.88 3.47
N PRO A 180 -1.67 4.31 4.65
CA PRO A 180 -0.74 4.28 5.77
C PRO A 180 0.48 3.39 5.47
N LEU A 181 1.60 3.68 6.15
CA LEU A 181 2.78 2.82 6.16
C LEU A 181 2.47 1.51 6.88
N GLN A 182 3.01 0.42 6.32
CA GLN A 182 2.82 -0.94 6.76
C GLN A 182 4.18 -1.61 6.98
N ASN A 183 4.21 -2.53 7.94
CA ASN A 183 5.38 -3.34 8.22
C ASN A 183 5.62 -4.37 7.12
N LEU A 184 6.88 -4.77 6.98
CA LEU A 184 7.32 -5.75 6.00
C LEU A 184 7.44 -7.13 6.62
N LYS A 185 7.23 -8.18 5.81
CA LYS A 185 7.42 -9.58 6.22
C LYS A 185 8.90 -9.93 6.36
N GLU A 186 9.71 -9.47 5.41
CA GLU A 186 11.17 -9.59 5.40
C GLU A 186 11.73 -8.18 5.27
N ASN A 187 12.75 -7.86 6.08
CA ASN A 187 13.33 -6.53 6.11
C ASN A 187 14.86 -6.60 6.21
N ILE A 188 15.50 -5.48 5.91
CA ILE A 188 16.95 -5.32 6.04
C ILE A 188 17.26 -4.80 7.44
N HIS A 189 18.32 -5.34 8.04
CA HIS A 189 18.77 -4.90 9.36
C HIS A 189 19.39 -3.50 9.29
N GLY A 190 18.99 -2.64 10.22
CA GLY A 190 19.66 -1.40 10.58
C GLY A 190 19.10 -0.90 11.90
N ASP A 191 19.69 0.16 12.44
CA ASP A 191 19.27 0.71 13.72
C ASP A 191 17.94 1.49 13.62
N LYS A 192 17.54 2.15 14.71
CA LYS A 192 16.32 2.97 14.75
C LYS A 192 16.30 4.15 13.77
N HIS A 193 17.46 4.53 13.22
CA HIS A 193 17.66 5.59 12.24
C HIS A 193 17.99 5.04 10.84
N SER A 194 17.84 3.74 10.65
CA SER A 194 18.15 3.04 9.41
C SER A 194 19.62 3.08 8.98
N ILE A 195 20.51 3.08 9.97
CA ILE A 195 21.96 3.07 9.77
C ILE A 195 22.50 1.64 9.92
N ASN A 196 23.31 1.21 8.94
CA ASN A 196 24.11 -0.01 9.02
C ASN A 196 25.32 0.07 8.07
N LEU A 197 26.54 0.03 8.60
CA LEU A 197 27.76 0.05 7.78
C LEU A 197 28.08 -1.30 7.13
N GLY A 198 27.66 -2.41 7.74
CA GLY A 198 28.02 -3.76 7.31
C GLY A 198 27.29 -4.24 6.05
N THR A 199 26.18 -3.58 5.71
CA THR A 199 25.31 -3.93 4.57
C THR A 199 25.56 -3.07 3.34
N ILE A 200 26.41 -2.04 3.41
CA ILE A 200 26.76 -1.19 2.27
C ILE A 200 27.28 -2.06 1.10
N HIS A 201 26.71 -1.84 -0.08
CA HIS A 201 27.01 -2.55 -1.34
C HIS A 201 26.87 -4.09 -1.29
N LYS A 202 26.21 -4.66 -0.27
CA LYS A 202 25.91 -6.09 -0.24
C LYS A 202 24.81 -6.42 -1.26
N GLY A 203 24.99 -7.49 -2.01
CA GLY A 203 24.08 -7.87 -3.11
C GLY A 203 22.74 -8.45 -2.69
N ASN A 204 22.64 -9.01 -1.48
CA ASN A 204 21.49 -9.79 -1.01
C ASN A 204 20.65 -9.06 0.06
N LEU A 205 20.33 -7.79 -0.18
CA LEU A 205 19.46 -7.01 0.70
C LEU A 205 18.04 -7.02 0.16
N TRP A 206 17.22 -7.94 0.67
CA TRP A 206 15.86 -8.13 0.22
C TRP A 206 14.86 -7.68 1.27
N ILE A 207 13.78 -7.07 0.78
CA ILE A 207 12.59 -6.77 1.55
C ILE A 207 11.37 -7.42 0.90
N THR A 208 10.41 -7.86 1.70
CA THR A 208 9.18 -8.48 1.21
C THR A 208 7.96 -7.77 1.79
N PHE A 209 7.18 -7.14 0.91
CA PHE A 209 5.91 -6.51 1.24
C PHE A 209 4.75 -7.46 0.91
N VAL A 210 3.90 -7.74 1.90
CA VAL A 210 2.67 -8.51 1.70
C VAL A 210 1.59 -7.55 1.26
N LEU A 211 0.95 -7.85 0.13
CA LEU A 211 -0.12 -7.03 -0.42
C LEU A 211 -1.44 -7.36 0.27
N PRO A 212 -2.35 -6.37 0.42
CA PRO A 212 -3.62 -6.61 1.07
C PRO A 212 -4.48 -7.60 0.26
N THR A 213 -5.32 -8.36 0.97
CA THR A 213 -6.23 -9.36 0.36
C THR A 213 -7.33 -8.72 -0.49
N ASP A 214 -7.64 -7.45 -0.25
CA ASP A 214 -8.57 -6.63 -1.02
C ASP A 214 -7.84 -5.65 -1.97
N LEU A 215 -6.62 -6.01 -2.41
CA LEU A 215 -5.89 -5.24 -3.42
C LEU A 215 -6.79 -4.91 -4.63
N ARG A 216 -6.84 -3.62 -4.98
CA ARG A 216 -7.65 -3.09 -6.07
C ARG A 216 -6.85 -2.05 -6.83
N CYS A 217 -6.10 -2.47 -7.84
CA CYS A 217 -5.36 -1.56 -8.69
C CYS A 217 -6.25 -1.01 -9.80
N THR A 218 -6.34 0.31 -9.93
CA THR A 218 -7.20 0.99 -10.92
C THR A 218 -6.42 1.81 -11.93
N GLY A 219 -5.12 2.00 -11.72
CA GLY A 219 -4.27 2.77 -12.63
C GLY A 219 -4.22 2.15 -14.03
N THR A 220 -4.17 3.02 -15.04
CA THR A 220 -4.03 2.63 -16.45
C THR A 220 -2.97 3.49 -17.12
N TYR A 221 -2.00 2.83 -17.75
CA TYR A 221 -0.86 3.45 -18.42
C TYR A 221 -0.63 2.76 -19.76
N GLY A 222 -0.77 3.50 -20.86
CA GLY A 222 -0.75 2.92 -22.20
C GLY A 222 -1.82 1.82 -22.35
N ASN A 223 -1.38 0.61 -22.72
CA ASN A 223 -2.23 -0.56 -22.84
C ASN A 223 -2.31 -1.41 -21.55
N MET A 224 -1.57 -1.05 -20.50
CA MET A 224 -1.53 -1.79 -19.25
C MET A 224 -2.55 -1.23 -18.25
N LYS A 225 -3.40 -2.11 -17.74
CA LYS A 225 -4.43 -1.82 -16.72
C LYS A 225 -4.07 -2.46 -15.38
N ASN A 226 -4.79 -2.06 -14.35
CA ASN A 226 -4.66 -2.55 -12.98
C ASN A 226 -3.28 -2.26 -12.39
N ILE A 227 -2.81 -1.03 -12.57
CA ILE A 227 -1.54 -0.56 -12.01
C ILE A 227 -1.77 0.07 -10.63
N CYS A 228 -0.99 -0.38 -9.65
CA CYS A 228 -0.79 0.29 -8.36
C CYS A 228 0.64 0.81 -8.26
N LEU A 229 0.89 1.65 -7.25
CA LEU A 229 2.24 1.97 -6.80
C LEU A 229 2.45 1.48 -5.38
N VAL A 230 3.57 0.80 -5.16
CA VAL A 230 4.09 0.50 -3.82
C VAL A 230 5.24 1.44 -3.54
N ARG A 231 5.13 2.27 -2.52
CA ARG A 231 6.23 3.12 -2.05
C ARG A 231 6.81 2.52 -0.79
N CYS A 232 8.10 2.22 -0.81
CA CYS A 232 8.83 1.78 0.38
C CYS A 232 9.86 2.83 0.77
N GLU A 233 9.96 3.08 2.07
CA GLU A 233 10.86 4.09 2.63
C GLU A 233 11.42 3.65 3.98
N ASN A 234 12.67 4.03 4.26
CA ASN A 234 13.30 3.82 5.56
C ASN A 234 13.06 5.00 6.52
N LYS A 235 13.73 4.99 7.67
CA LYS A 235 13.55 5.97 8.75
C LYS A 235 14.71 6.96 8.89
N ALA A 236 15.54 7.10 7.85
CA ALA A 236 16.70 7.98 7.92
C ALA A 236 16.29 9.46 8.05
N ALA A 237 17.03 10.21 8.87
CA ALA A 237 16.75 11.64 9.09
C ALA A 237 17.16 12.49 7.87
N ASN A 238 18.19 12.05 7.14
CA ASN A 238 18.61 12.65 5.87
C ASN A 238 17.63 12.38 4.73
N GLY A 239 16.49 11.77 5.04
CA GLY A 239 15.37 11.52 4.17
C GLY A 239 14.82 10.14 4.50
N PRO A 240 13.51 9.90 4.42
CA PRO A 240 13.09 8.55 4.10
C PRO A 240 13.58 8.26 2.68
N PHE A 241 14.49 7.29 2.56
CA PHE A 241 15.03 6.83 1.28
C PHE A 241 14.33 5.54 0.85
N GLY A 242 14.26 5.32 -0.45
CA GLY A 242 13.69 4.12 -1.03
C GLY A 242 13.21 4.38 -2.45
N SER A 243 12.06 3.85 -2.83
CA SER A 243 11.48 4.10 -4.16
C SER A 243 9.98 3.81 -4.19
N CYS A 244 9.30 4.37 -5.19
CA CYS A 244 8.03 3.82 -5.68
C CYS A 244 8.31 2.71 -6.69
N VAL A 245 7.56 1.62 -6.65
CA VAL A 245 7.63 0.52 -7.62
C VAL A 245 6.25 0.33 -8.24
N PRO A 246 6.13 0.36 -9.59
CA PRO A 246 4.88 0.04 -10.26
C PRO A 246 4.64 -1.45 -10.25
N VAL A 247 3.42 -1.83 -9.86
CA VAL A 247 2.96 -3.21 -9.88
C VAL A 247 1.66 -3.34 -10.67
N GLN A 248 1.53 -4.43 -11.42
CA GLN A 248 0.30 -4.80 -12.09
C GLN A 248 -0.38 -5.90 -11.28
N GLN A 249 -1.63 -5.65 -10.87
CA GLN A 249 -2.45 -6.70 -10.29
C GLN A 249 -2.94 -7.65 -11.39
N ILE A 250 -2.51 -8.89 -11.29
CA ILE A 250 -3.05 -10.00 -12.07
C ILE A 250 -4.23 -10.56 -11.33
N VAL A 251 -5.40 -10.46 -11.95
CA VAL A 251 -6.64 -11.04 -11.44
C VAL A 251 -6.65 -12.50 -11.87
N THR A 252 -6.12 -13.39 -11.03
CA THR A 252 -6.02 -14.83 -11.31
C THR A 252 -7.33 -15.59 -11.10
N ASN A 253 -8.38 -14.92 -10.62
CA ASN A 253 -9.76 -15.42 -10.63
C ASN A 253 -10.66 -14.22 -10.91
N VAL A 254 -11.15 -14.10 -12.15
CA VAL A 254 -12.51 -13.59 -12.31
C VAL A 254 -13.36 -14.75 -11.82
N PRO A 255 -14.05 -14.70 -10.65
CA PRO A 255 -15.25 -15.52 -10.54
C PRO A 255 -16.05 -15.11 -11.77
N GLU A 256 -16.21 -16.04 -12.71
CA GLU A 256 -17.00 -15.85 -13.91
C GLU A 256 -18.23 -15.05 -13.48
N PRO A 257 -18.53 -13.87 -14.08
CA PRO A 257 -19.76 -13.18 -13.73
C PRO A 257 -20.83 -14.24 -13.89
N LYS A 258 -21.48 -14.63 -12.77
CA LYS A 258 -22.53 -15.65 -12.78
C LYS A 258 -23.36 -15.32 -14.01
N PRO A 259 -23.51 -16.25 -14.99
CA PRO A 259 -24.15 -15.92 -16.24
C PRO A 259 -25.43 -15.19 -15.89
N VAL A 260 -25.52 -13.91 -16.28
CA VAL A 260 -26.74 -13.15 -16.09
C VAL A 260 -27.81 -14.05 -16.70
N PRO A 261 -28.79 -14.54 -15.91
CA PRO A 261 -29.82 -15.39 -16.46
C PRO A 261 -30.37 -14.64 -17.66
N LYS A 262 -30.27 -15.25 -18.86
CA LYS A 262 -30.89 -14.68 -20.06
C LYS A 262 -32.32 -14.30 -19.65
N PRO A 263 -32.83 -13.10 -20.01
CA PRO A 263 -34.21 -12.77 -19.74
C PRO A 263 -35.06 -13.91 -20.30
N VAL A 264 -35.62 -14.72 -19.41
CA VAL A 264 -36.65 -15.67 -19.79
C VAL A 264 -37.78 -14.77 -20.25
N VAL A 265 -38.06 -14.78 -21.55
CA VAL A 265 -39.28 -14.18 -22.08
C VAL A 265 -40.42 -15.02 -21.50
N THR A 266 -40.91 -14.61 -20.33
CA THR A 266 -42.12 -15.17 -19.75
C THR A 266 -43.29 -14.83 -20.67
N PRO A 267 -44.07 -15.83 -21.14
CA PRO A 267 -45.37 -15.56 -21.72
C PRO A 267 -46.23 -14.79 -20.71
N LYS A 268 -47.14 -13.94 -21.21
CA LYS A 268 -48.08 -13.14 -20.41
C LYS A 268 -48.67 -13.94 -19.22
N PRO A 269 -48.79 -13.36 -18.02
CA PRO A 269 -49.39 -14.04 -16.88
C PRO A 269 -50.85 -14.43 -17.17
N VAL A 270 -51.16 -15.71 -17.04
CA VAL A 270 -52.52 -16.17 -16.76
C VAL A 270 -52.78 -15.86 -15.29
N VAL A 271 -53.90 -15.18 -15.02
CA VAL A 271 -54.34 -14.80 -13.68
C VAL A 271 -54.45 -16.04 -12.79
N PRO A 272 -53.74 -16.13 -11.64
CA PRO A 272 -53.91 -17.24 -10.71
C PRO A 272 -55.21 -17.08 -9.92
N VAL A 273 -55.93 -18.18 -9.76
CA VAL A 273 -57.05 -18.36 -8.83
C VAL A 273 -56.53 -18.16 -7.38
N PRO A 274 -57.30 -17.54 -6.46
CA PRO A 274 -56.83 -17.31 -5.09
C PRO A 274 -56.59 -18.62 -4.35
N VAL A 275 -55.39 -18.80 -3.80
CA VAL A 275 -55.03 -19.94 -2.96
C VAL A 275 -55.40 -19.63 -1.51
N ARG A 276 -56.08 -20.55 -0.83
CA ARG A 276 -56.49 -20.41 0.58
C ARG A 276 -55.26 -20.41 1.50
N PRO A 277 -55.30 -19.70 2.64
CA PRO A 277 -54.22 -19.79 3.64
C PRO A 277 -54.05 -21.22 4.18
N PRO A 278 -52.81 -21.68 4.44
CA PRO A 278 -52.55 -23.04 4.90
C PRO A 278 -53.20 -23.31 6.26
N THR A 279 -53.64 -24.55 6.45
CA THR A 279 -54.29 -25.01 7.69
C THR A 279 -53.29 -25.23 8.82
N LYS A 280 -53.78 -25.22 10.06
CA LYS A 280 -52.95 -25.42 11.26
C LYS A 280 -52.23 -26.78 11.23
N GLU A 281 -52.86 -27.82 10.67
CA GLU A 281 -52.24 -29.13 10.46
C GLU A 281 -51.04 -29.05 9.49
N GLU A 282 -51.13 -28.30 8.39
CA GLU A 282 -50.04 -28.15 7.40
C GLU A 282 -48.85 -27.38 7.96
N LEU A 283 -49.10 -26.44 8.87
CA LEU A 283 -48.04 -25.69 9.58
C LEU A 283 -47.34 -26.54 10.65
N SER A 284 -48.08 -27.43 11.32
CA SER A 284 -47.55 -28.32 12.36
C SER A 284 -46.61 -29.41 11.81
N VAL A 285 -46.85 -29.85 10.57
CA VAL A 285 -46.02 -30.85 9.87
C VAL A 285 -44.71 -30.25 9.37
N ALA A 286 -44.70 -28.96 9.00
CA ALA A 286 -43.53 -28.29 8.43
C ALA A 286 -42.44 -27.92 9.44
N LEU A 287 -42.77 -27.86 10.75
CA LEU A 287 -41.89 -27.28 11.77
C LEU A 287 -41.31 -28.27 12.80
N GLY A 288 -41.50 -29.58 12.62
CA GLY A 288 -40.65 -30.61 13.23
C GLY A 288 -40.13 -30.34 14.66
N GLY A 289 -41.01 -30.00 15.60
CA GLY A 289 -40.78 -30.16 17.04
C GLY A 289 -39.66 -29.36 17.73
N GLU A 290 -39.13 -28.26 17.18
CA GLU A 290 -38.16 -27.41 17.90
C GLU A 290 -38.64 -25.96 18.09
N VAL A 291 -38.32 -25.40 19.27
CA VAL A 291 -38.70 -24.06 19.72
C VAL A 291 -38.08 -22.98 18.83
N LEU A 292 -38.88 -22.00 18.43
CA LEU A 292 -38.43 -20.85 17.63
C LEU A 292 -37.36 -20.02 18.36
N PRO A 293 -36.19 -19.76 17.76
CA PRO A 293 -35.18 -18.87 18.33
C PRO A 293 -35.70 -17.44 18.45
N LYS A 294 -35.36 -16.75 19.55
CA LYS A 294 -35.73 -15.33 19.81
C LYS A 294 -35.42 -14.38 18.64
N THR A 295 -34.45 -14.71 17.80
CA THR A 295 -34.07 -13.93 16.62
C THR A 295 -35.11 -13.95 15.50
N VAL A 296 -35.91 -15.03 15.38
CA VAL A 296 -37.01 -15.13 14.40
C VAL A 296 -38.21 -14.29 14.86
N THR A 297 -38.46 -14.23 16.17
CA THR A 297 -39.52 -13.41 16.76
C THR A 297 -39.26 -11.91 16.59
N VAL A 298 -38.00 -11.48 16.65
CA VAL A 298 -37.59 -10.09 16.37
C VAL A 298 -37.82 -9.75 14.90
N TYR A 299 -37.49 -10.66 14.00
CA TYR A 299 -37.68 -10.48 12.55
C TYR A 299 -39.18 -10.38 12.16
N LEU A 300 -40.04 -11.09 12.88
CA LEU A 300 -41.49 -11.03 12.69
C LEU A 300 -42.11 -9.77 13.31
N LYS A 301 -41.60 -9.29 14.46
CA LYS A 301 -42.07 -8.04 15.09
C LYS A 301 -41.74 -6.79 14.25
N GLU A 302 -40.61 -6.78 13.54
CA GLU A 302 -40.21 -5.63 12.70
C GLU A 302 -41.02 -5.49 11.40
N GLN A 303 -41.81 -6.49 11.02
CA GLN A 303 -42.55 -6.51 9.74
C GLN A 303 -44.06 -6.26 9.86
N GLN A 304 -44.62 -5.99 11.03
CA GLN A 304 -46.08 -5.94 11.15
C GLN A 304 -46.67 -4.55 10.90
N LYS A 305 -47.31 -4.38 9.74
CA LYS A 305 -48.67 -3.82 9.73
C LYS A 305 -49.63 -4.98 9.98
N ILE A 306 -50.00 -5.22 11.23
CA ILE A 306 -51.03 -6.19 11.57
C ILE A 306 -52.34 -5.50 12.02
N PRO A 307 -53.51 -5.94 11.49
CA PRO A 307 -54.82 -5.44 11.88
C PRO A 307 -55.18 -5.72 13.34
N ALA A 308 -56.12 -4.96 13.88
CA ALA A 308 -56.43 -4.88 15.32
C ALA A 308 -56.88 -6.20 15.98
N GLU A 309 -57.36 -7.18 15.23
CA GLU A 309 -57.85 -8.47 15.76
C GLU A 309 -56.74 -9.44 16.17
N GLU A 310 -55.50 -9.23 15.71
CA GLU A 310 -54.34 -10.08 16.07
C GLU A 310 -53.52 -9.51 17.24
N LYS A 311 -53.90 -8.34 17.78
CA LYS A 311 -53.31 -7.79 19.02
C LYS A 311 -53.75 -8.54 20.27
N GLU A 312 -54.92 -9.16 20.24
CA GLU A 312 -55.47 -9.90 21.38
C GLU A 312 -54.71 -11.23 21.58
N VAL A 313 -54.35 -11.88 20.46
CA VAL A 313 -53.53 -13.11 20.45
C VAL A 313 -52.07 -12.83 20.87
N LEU A 314 -51.53 -11.67 20.51
CA LEU A 314 -50.20 -11.24 20.94
C LEU A 314 -50.16 -10.92 22.45
N ALA A 315 -51.24 -10.36 22.98
CA ALA A 315 -51.39 -10.06 24.41
C ALA A 315 -51.57 -11.33 25.27
N GLU A 316 -52.27 -12.36 24.77
CA GLU A 316 -52.34 -13.67 25.42
C GLU A 316 -50.99 -14.39 25.43
N ALA A 317 -50.21 -14.28 24.33
CA ALA A 317 -48.88 -14.87 24.24
C ALA A 317 -47.84 -14.16 25.14
N GLU A 318 -47.97 -12.85 25.35
CA GLU A 318 -47.12 -12.10 26.30
C GLU A 318 -47.49 -12.43 27.76
N LYS A 319 -48.77 -12.64 28.08
CA LYS A 319 -49.23 -13.12 29.40
C LYS A 319 -48.73 -14.53 29.73
N ALA A 320 -48.77 -15.45 28.76
CA ALA A 320 -48.27 -16.82 28.94
C ALA A 320 -46.75 -16.87 29.18
N ASN A 321 -46.01 -15.93 28.59
CA ASN A 321 -44.56 -15.79 28.84
C ASN A 321 -44.24 -15.15 30.20
N GLU A 322 -45.08 -14.25 30.73
CA GLU A 322 -44.93 -13.71 32.09
C GLU A 322 -45.28 -14.75 33.17
N GLU A 323 -46.20 -15.67 32.91
CA GLU A 323 -46.50 -16.81 33.80
C GLU A 323 -45.38 -17.87 33.76
N ALA A 324 -44.83 -18.18 32.59
CA ALA A 324 -43.68 -19.09 32.46
C ALA A 324 -42.39 -18.53 33.10
N ALA A 325 -42.20 -17.20 33.11
CA ALA A 325 -41.06 -16.56 33.79
C ALA A 325 -41.16 -16.62 35.33
N LYS A 326 -42.37 -16.75 35.90
CA LYS A 326 -42.58 -16.94 37.34
C LYS A 326 -42.36 -18.38 37.80
N ASP A 327 -42.57 -19.35 36.90
CA ASP A 327 -42.25 -20.76 37.17
C ASP A 327 -40.73 -21.02 37.08
N ASP A 328 -40.01 -20.31 36.22
CA ASP A 328 -38.54 -20.43 36.12
C ASP A 328 -37.79 -19.81 37.33
N GLU A 329 -38.37 -18.79 37.99
CA GLU A 329 -37.84 -18.25 39.26
C GLU A 329 -38.04 -19.23 40.44
N ASN A 330 -39.08 -20.08 40.41
CA ASN A 330 -39.30 -21.12 41.42
C ASN A 330 -38.46 -22.39 41.17
N VAL A 331 -38.02 -22.65 39.94
CA VAL A 331 -37.11 -23.76 39.61
C VAL A 331 -35.65 -23.41 39.90
N ALA A 332 -35.28 -22.12 39.85
CA ALA A 332 -33.93 -21.66 40.20
C ALA A 332 -33.62 -21.62 41.72
N MET A 333 -34.61 -21.83 42.60
CA MET A 333 -34.44 -21.82 44.06
C MET A 333 -34.46 -23.21 44.71
N LEU A 334 -34.52 -24.31 43.96
CA LEU A 334 -34.50 -25.68 44.51
C LEU A 334 -33.19 -26.45 44.27
N ASP A 335 -32.21 -25.83 43.62
CA ASP A 335 -30.87 -26.40 43.47
C ASP A 335 -29.81 -25.78 44.40
N TYR A 336 -30.21 -24.94 45.36
CA TYR A 336 -29.36 -24.56 46.51
C TYR A 336 -30.23 -24.28 47.75
N TYR A 337 -30.39 -25.30 48.61
CA TYR A 337 -31.04 -25.35 49.94
C TYR A 337 -32.57 -25.42 50.02
#